data_AF-A0A0K1PMB2-F1
#
_entry.id   AF-A0A0K1PMB2-F1
#
_cell.length_a   1.000
_cell.length_b   1.000
_cell.length_c   1.000
_cell.angle_alpha   90.00
_cell.angle_beta   90.00
_cell.angle_gamma   90.00
#
_symmetry.space_group_name_H-M   'P 1'
#
loop_
_entity.id
_entity.type
_entity.pdbx_description
1 polymer ?
#
loop_
_entity_poly.entity_id
_entity_poly.type
_entity_poly.pdbx_seq_one_letter_code
_entity_poly.pdbx_strand_id
1 'polypeptide(L)'
;MRIEGSPELSIGIPSIDGGTTSPAEGTPASGGLDFGTLLEKTVEDTNQLQKDATAKAEALAKGASDDLHGTMISVKEAEISLKLVGSIRNRLIDAFHELWRINL
;
A
#
# COMPACT_ATOMS: atom_id res chain seq x y z
N MET A 1 3.73 -16.72 52.06
CA MET A 1 3.61 -15.31 52.48
C MET A 1 4.91 -14.64 52.05
N ARG A 2 4.99 -14.09 50.82
CA ARG A 2 4.90 -12.64 50.47
C ARG A 2 5.96 -11.86 51.30
N ILE A 3 6.93 -11.13 50.76
CA ILE A 3 6.92 -9.96 49.83
C ILE A 3 8.38 -9.80 49.32
N GLU A 4 8.68 -9.77 48.01
CA GLU A 4 8.96 -8.59 47.15
C GLU A 4 10.13 -7.67 47.57
N GLY A 5 11.06 -7.41 46.65
CA GLY A 5 12.17 -6.44 46.79
C GLY A 5 13.16 -6.53 45.63
N SER A 6 12.77 -5.95 44.48
CA SER A 6 13.48 -5.88 43.19
C SER A 6 14.97 -5.51 43.27
N PRO A 7 15.86 -6.06 42.41
CA PRO A 7 17.18 -5.47 42.18
C PRO A 7 17.04 -4.25 41.27
N GLU A 8 17.37 -3.07 41.78
CA GLU A 8 17.41 -1.82 41.02
C GLU A 8 18.44 -1.91 39.89
N LEU A 9 17.98 -2.07 38.65
CA LEU A 9 18.82 -1.91 37.47
C LEU A 9 19.08 -0.42 37.23
N SER A 10 20.35 -0.05 37.40
CA SER A 10 20.97 1.22 37.05
C SER A 10 20.65 1.64 35.61
N ILE A 11 19.66 2.52 35.43
CA ILE A 11 19.44 3.23 34.17
C ILE A 11 20.43 4.40 34.12
N GLY A 12 21.51 4.22 33.37
CA GLY A 12 22.40 5.30 32.98
C GLY A 12 21.67 6.29 32.07
N ILE A 13 21.36 7.46 32.61
CA ILE A 13 20.91 8.62 31.82
C ILE A 13 22.05 9.06 30.89
N PRO A 14 21.87 9.04 29.55
CA PRO A 14 22.85 9.62 28.65
C PRO A 14 22.85 11.15 28.77
N SER A 15 24.07 11.69 28.83
CA SER A 15 24.36 13.12 28.89
C SER A 15 23.79 13.84 27.66
N ILE A 16 23.00 14.88 27.91
CA ILE A 16 22.59 15.86 26.90
C ILE A 16 23.78 16.76 26.56
N ASP A 17 24.39 16.57 25.38
CA ASP A 17 25.28 17.58 24.80
C ASP A 17 24.48 18.43 23.81
N GLY A 18 24.15 19.64 24.25
CA GLY A 18 23.57 20.67 23.41
C GLY A 18 24.65 21.32 22.55
N GLY A 19 24.78 20.86 21.32
CA GLY A 19 25.57 21.46 20.26
C GLY A 19 24.70 22.24 19.27
N THR A 20 24.79 23.56 19.37
CA THR A 20 24.13 24.62 18.61
C THR A 20 24.23 24.53 17.07
N THR A 21 23.09 24.75 16.41
CA THR A 21 22.86 25.54 15.18
C THR A 21 23.82 25.45 13.98
N SER A 22 23.28 25.03 12.83
CA SER A 22 23.47 25.77 11.57
C SER A 22 22.26 25.54 10.64
N PRO A 23 21.74 26.58 9.95
CA PRO A 23 20.42 26.58 9.35
C PRO A 23 20.41 26.16 7.87
N ALA A 24 19.25 25.65 7.46
CA ALA A 24 18.65 25.76 6.13
C ALA A 24 19.50 25.38 4.91
N GLU A 25 19.25 24.17 4.39
CA GLU A 25 18.98 24.03 2.95
C GLU A 25 17.67 23.27 2.79
N GLY A 26 16.62 24.03 2.50
CA GLY A 26 15.37 23.48 1.99
C GLY A 26 15.63 22.93 0.60
N THR A 27 15.68 21.61 0.49
CA THR A 27 15.22 20.97 -0.74
C THR A 27 13.72 20.80 -0.58
N PRO A 28 12.86 21.42 -1.43
CA PRO A 28 11.51 20.92 -1.54
C PRO A 28 11.66 19.50 -2.06
N ALA A 29 11.56 18.51 -1.18
CA ALA A 29 11.11 17.20 -1.60
C ALA A 29 9.75 17.47 -2.21
N SER A 30 9.71 17.63 -3.53
CA SER A 30 8.51 17.54 -4.34
C SER A 30 8.06 16.09 -4.26
N GLY A 31 7.64 15.68 -3.05
CA GLY A 31 7.27 14.35 -2.64
C GLY A 31 5.77 14.17 -2.78
N GLY A 32 5.23 14.56 -3.93
CA GLY A 32 3.99 13.97 -4.40
C GLY A 32 4.38 12.66 -5.06
N LEU A 33 3.87 11.53 -4.59
CA LEU A 33 3.88 10.30 -5.40
C LEU A 33 3.40 10.69 -6.80
N ASP A 34 4.22 10.47 -7.82
CA ASP A 34 3.80 10.69 -9.19
C ASP A 34 2.59 9.78 -9.45
N PHE A 35 1.43 10.40 -9.71
CA PHE A 35 0.17 9.67 -9.86
C PHE A 35 0.27 8.64 -11.00
N GLY A 36 1.07 8.93 -12.03
CA GLY A 36 1.37 8.00 -13.11
C GLY A 36 2.08 6.74 -12.60
N THR A 37 3.12 6.90 -11.78
CA THR A 37 3.83 5.78 -11.16
C THR A 37 2.92 4.97 -10.21
N LEU A 38 2.05 5.63 -9.45
CA LEU A 38 1.09 4.94 -8.58
C LEU A 38 0.06 4.15 -9.39
N LEU A 39 -0.44 4.73 -10.49
CA LEU A 39 -1.38 4.07 -11.38
C LEU A 39 -0.75 2.87 -12.07
N GLU A 40 0.47 3.01 -12.59
CA GLU A 40 1.23 1.94 -13.23
C GLU A 40 1.43 0.77 -12.26
N LYS A 41 1.85 1.07 -11.03
CA LYS A 41 1.98 0.06 -9.97
C LYS A 41 0.64 -0.63 -9.68
N THR A 42 -0.45 0.12 -9.56
CA THR A 42 -1.77 -0.45 -9.26
C THR A 42 -2.27 -1.38 -10.39
N VAL A 43 -1.96 -1.05 -11.64
CA VAL A 43 -2.28 -1.89 -12.80
C VAL A 43 -1.47 -3.19 -12.78
N GLU A 44 -0.16 -3.11 -12.49
CA GLU A 44 0.69 -4.30 -12.34
C GLU A 44 0.23 -5.18 -11.17
N ASP A 45 -0.05 -4.58 -10.00
CA ASP A 45 -0.55 -5.28 -8.82
C ASP A 45 -1.89 -5.99 -9.13
N THR A 46 -2.78 -5.36 -9.89
CA THR A 46 -4.04 -5.97 -10.32
C THR A 46 -3.81 -7.16 -11.27
N ASN A 47 -2.82 -7.06 -12.16
CA ASN A 47 -2.43 -8.16 -13.06
C ASN A 47 -1.94 -9.38 -12.26
N GLN A 48 -1.07 -9.13 -11.27
CA GLN A 48 -0.56 -10.18 -10.40
C GLN A 48 -1.67 -10.81 -9.57
N LEU A 49 -2.56 -10.00 -9.01
CA LEU A 49 -3.69 -10.47 -8.21
C LEU A 49 -4.64 -11.36 -9.05
N GLN A 50 -4.85 -11.02 -10.32
CA GLN A 50 -5.67 -11.81 -11.24
C GLN A 50 -5.03 -13.17 -11.60
N LYS A 51 -3.71 -13.19 -11.80
CA LYS A 51 -2.95 -14.44 -12.02
C LYS A 51 -2.96 -15.34 -10.79
N ASP A 52 -2.72 -14.77 -9.61
CA ASP A 52 -2.72 -15.49 -8.35
C ASP A 52 -4.11 -16.06 -8.03
N ALA A 53 -5.18 -15.28 -8.23
CA ALA A 53 -6.55 -15.74 -8.08
C ALA A 53 -6.88 -16.91 -9.03
N THR A 54 -6.40 -16.86 -10.28
CA THR A 54 -6.59 -17.93 -11.26
C THR A 54 -5.84 -19.20 -10.83
N ALA A 55 -4.59 -19.06 -10.40
CA ALA A 55 -3.78 -20.18 -9.92
C ALA A 55 -4.41 -20.85 -8.67
N LYS A 56 -4.89 -20.07 -7.71
CA LYS A 56 -5.60 -20.58 -6.53
C LYS A 56 -6.92 -21.26 -6.90
N ALA A 57 -7.70 -20.68 -7.82
CA ALA A 57 -8.93 -21.27 -8.31
C ALA A 57 -8.69 -22.63 -9.00
N GLU A 58 -7.63 -22.74 -9.82
CA GLU A 58 -7.24 -24.01 -10.44
C GLU A 58 -6.74 -25.04 -9.44
N ALA A 59 -5.96 -24.64 -8.44
CA ALA A 59 -5.46 -25.52 -7.38
C ALA A 59 -6.59 -26.06 -6.50
N LEU A 60 -7.59 -25.24 -6.22
CA LEU A 60 -8.83 -25.64 -5.54
C LEU A 60 -9.65 -26.61 -6.38
N ALA A 61 -9.85 -26.33 -7.68
CA ALA A 61 -10.60 -27.21 -8.59
C ALA A 61 -9.94 -28.59 -8.79
N LYS A 62 -8.61 -28.65 -8.68
CA LYS A 62 -7.81 -29.89 -8.72
C LYS A 62 -7.81 -30.66 -7.38
N GLY A 63 -8.49 -30.15 -6.35
CA GLY A 63 -8.55 -30.76 -5.02
C GLY A 63 -7.24 -30.68 -4.23
N ALA A 64 -6.29 -29.84 -4.68
CA ALA A 64 -4.97 -29.71 -4.06
C ALA A 64 -4.96 -28.71 -2.88
N SER A 65 -6.06 -28.01 -2.64
CA SER A 65 -6.15 -26.93 -1.64
C SER A 65 -7.43 -27.10 -0.83
N ASP A 66 -7.32 -27.33 0.48
CA ASP A 66 -8.45 -27.30 1.43
C ASP A 66 -8.87 -25.86 1.78
N ASP A 67 -8.10 -24.88 1.30
CA ASP A 67 -8.28 -23.46 1.55
C ASP A 67 -9.27 -22.82 0.55
N LEU A 68 -10.52 -23.28 0.60
CA LEU A 68 -11.64 -22.70 -0.15
C LEU A 68 -11.82 -21.21 0.21
N HIS A 69 -11.63 -20.87 1.48
CA HIS A 69 -11.81 -19.51 1.99
C HIS A 69 -10.79 -18.53 1.44
N GLY A 70 -9.48 -18.82 1.47
CA GLY A 70 -8.48 -17.90 0.92
C GLY A 70 -8.55 -17.81 -0.60
N THR A 71 -8.92 -18.89 -1.29
CA THR A 71 -9.18 -18.83 -2.75
C THR A 71 -10.34 -17.89 -3.07
N MET A 72 -11.47 -18.01 -2.36
CA MET A 72 -12.61 -17.09 -2.51
C MET A 72 -12.23 -15.64 -2.19
N ILE A 73 -11.41 -15.42 -1.15
CA ILE A 73 -10.93 -14.08 -0.78
C ILE A 73 -10.06 -13.50 -1.89
N SER A 74 -9.06 -14.23 -2.38
CA SER A 74 -8.19 -13.76 -3.47
C SER A 74 -8.97 -13.46 -4.75
N VAL A 75 -9.97 -14.28 -5.09
CA VAL A 75 -10.87 -14.01 -6.22
C VAL A 75 -11.67 -12.72 -6.00
N LYS A 76 -12.20 -12.50 -4.79
CA LYS A 76 -12.96 -11.28 -4.47
C LYS A 76 -12.10 -10.03 -4.46
N GLU A 77 -10.88 -10.14 -3.95
CA GLU A 77 -9.89 -9.06 -3.97
C GLU A 77 -9.55 -8.67 -5.42
N ALA A 78 -9.26 -9.66 -6.27
CA ALA A 78 -8.99 -9.43 -7.70
C ALA A 78 -10.17 -8.74 -8.41
N GLU A 79 -11.40 -9.15 -8.10
CA GLU A 79 -12.62 -8.58 -8.68
C GLU A 79 -12.80 -7.10 -8.28
N ILE A 80 -12.55 -6.77 -7.01
CA ILE A 80 -12.65 -5.41 -6.47
C ILE A 80 -11.54 -4.51 -7.05
N SER A 81 -10.30 -4.99 -7.08
CA SER A 81 -9.16 -4.26 -7.64
C SER A 81 -9.37 -3.94 -9.12
N LEU A 82 -9.89 -4.88 -9.91
CA LEU A 82 -10.21 -4.65 -11.31
C LEU A 82 -11.29 -3.58 -11.50
N LYS A 83 -12.35 -3.59 -10.66
CA LYS A 83 -13.39 -2.56 -10.67
C LYS A 83 -12.83 -1.18 -10.33
N LEU A 84 -11.92 -1.11 -9.36
CA LEU A 84 -11.25 0.13 -8.98
C LEU A 84 -10.42 0.69 -10.15
N VAL A 85 -9.59 -0.12 -10.79
CA VAL A 85 -8.80 0.30 -11.96
C VAL A 85 -9.70 0.80 -13.09
N GLY A 86 -10.80 0.11 -13.37
CA GLY A 86 -11.78 0.56 -14.36
C GLY A 86 -12.39 1.92 -14.02
N SER A 87 -12.71 2.16 -12.75
CA SER A 87 -13.24 3.45 -12.29
C SER A 87 -12.23 4.59 -12.45
N ILE A 88 -10.96 4.33 -12.18
CA ILE A 88 -9.86 5.31 -12.34
C ILE A 88 -9.66 5.62 -13.82
N ARG A 89 -9.64 4.60 -14.69
CA ARG A 89 -9.55 4.75 -16.14
C ARG A 89 -10.67 5.63 -16.69
N ASN A 90 -11.90 5.42 -16.26
CA ASN A 90 -13.03 6.25 -16.67
C ASN A 90 -12.88 7.69 -16.15
N ARG A 91 -12.48 7.88 -14.88
CA ARG A 91 -12.24 9.21 -14.29
C ARG A 91 -11.14 9.99 -15.00
N LEU A 92 -10.10 9.32 -15.46
CA LEU A 92 -9.01 9.94 -16.24
C LEU A 92 -9.48 10.39 -17.61
N ILE A 93 -10.28 9.58 -18.30
CA ILE A 93 -10.87 9.95 -19.59
C ILE A 93 -11.84 11.13 -19.41
N ASP A 94 -12.66 11.11 -18.35
CA ASP A 94 -13.57 12.22 -18.02
C ASP A 94 -12.79 13.51 -17.72
N ALA A 95 -11.74 13.43 -16.90
CA ALA A 95 -10.88 14.56 -16.58
C ALA A 95 -10.19 15.12 -17.82
N PHE A 96 -9.74 14.26 -18.74
CA PHE A 96 -9.21 14.69 -20.03
C PHE A 96 -10.29 15.44 -20.82
N HIS A 97 -11.46 14.84 -21.05
CA HIS A 97 -12.56 15.48 -21.78
C HIS A 97 -13.01 16.82 -21.16
N GLU A 98 -12.99 16.94 -19.84
CA GLU A 98 -13.32 18.20 -19.15
C GLU A 98 -12.33 19.32 -19.47
N LEU A 99 -11.02 19.02 -19.50
CA LEU A 99 -10.00 19.99 -19.89
C LEU A 99 -10.22 20.49 -21.33
N TRP A 100 -10.61 19.62 -22.27
CA TRP A 100 -10.92 20.06 -23.65
C TRP A 100 -12.15 20.96 -23.72
N ARG A 101 -13.13 20.75 -22.85
CA ARG A 101 -14.38 21.52 -22.83
C ARG A 101 -14.24 22.90 -22.20
N ILE A 102 -13.29 23.09 -21.30
CA ILE A 102 -13.04 24.39 -20.66
C ILE A 102 -12.22 25.33 -21.59
N ASN A 103 -11.48 24.78 -22.56
CA ASN A 103 -10.60 25.55 -23.45
C ASN A 103 -11.25 26.00 -24.78
N LEU A 104 -12.57 25.85 -24.93
CA LEU A 104 -13.36 26.36 -26.06
C LEU A 104 -14.47 27.29 -25.57
#